data_AF-A0A9X8VAE0-F1
#
_entry.id   AF-A0A9X8VAE0-F1
#
_cell.length_a   1.000
_cell.length_b   1.000
_cell.length_c   1.000
_cell.angle_alpha   90.00
_cell.angle_beta   90.00
_cell.angle_gamma   90.00
#
_symmetry.space_group_name_H-M   'P 1'
#
loop_
_entity.id
_entity.type
_entity.pdbx_description
1 polymer ?
#
loop_
_entity_poly.entity_id
_entity_poly.type
_entity_poly.pdbx_seq_one_letter_code
_entity_poly.pdbx_strand_id
1 'polypeptide(L)' 'DKALALIDRHIQSAQLRPEWVAAELGVSLRSLYRLFARQGLVVAQYIRNRRLDLCAQALRSAAGQEKLAGIGLDWGFAD' A
#
# COMPACT_ATOMS: atom_id res chain seq x y z
N ASP A 1 5.20 -15.63 2.56
CA ASP A 1 4.22 -16.19 1.61
C ASP A 1 4.48 -15.60 0.22
N LYS A 2 4.43 -16.40 -0.86
CA LYS A 2 4.63 -15.95 -2.26
C LYS A 2 3.59 -14.90 -2.67
N ALA A 3 2.36 -15.00 -2.17
CA ALA A 3 1.29 -14.06 -2.49
C ALA A 3 1.54 -12.65 -1.90
N LEU A 4 1.97 -12.57 -0.63
CA LEU A 4 2.29 -11.30 0.02
C LEU A 4 3.44 -10.58 -0.69
N ALA A 5 4.52 -11.31 -1.01
CA ALA A 5 5.66 -10.76 -1.74
C ALA A 5 5.29 -10.25 -3.14
N LEU A 6 4.38 -10.95 -3.85
CA LEU A 6 3.87 -10.51 -5.14
C LEU A 6 3.06 -9.23 -5.02
N ILE A 7 2.19 -9.13 -4.01
CA ILE A 7 1.40 -7.93 -3.72
C ILE A 7 2.31 -6.75 -3.40
N ASP A 8 3.26 -6.93 -2.48
CA ASP A 8 4.14 -5.85 -2.03
C ASP A 8 4.98 -5.28 -3.18
N ARG A 9 5.46 -6.15 -4.08
CA ARG A 9 6.20 -5.74 -5.29
C ARG A 9 5.35 -4.91 -6.26
N HIS A 10 4.06 -5.18 -6.34
CA HIS A 10 3.15 -4.53 -7.30
C HIS A 10 2.18 -3.55 -6.65
N ILE A 11 2.43 -3.14 -5.40
CA ILE A 11 1.47 -2.40 -4.58
C ILE A 11 1.02 -1.06 -5.18
N GLN A 12 1.90 -0.42 -5.95
CA GLN A 12 1.63 0.84 -6.66
C GLN A 12 0.92 0.64 -8.01
N SER A 13 0.86 -0.59 -8.54
CA SER A 13 0.20 -0.86 -9.82
C SER A 13 -1.31 -0.69 -9.71
N ALA A 14 -1.91 0.03 -10.66
CA ALA A 14 -3.37 0.16 -10.77
C ALA A 14 -4.07 -1.16 -11.15
N GLN A 15 -3.31 -2.10 -11.72
CA GLN A 15 -3.81 -3.43 -12.11
C GLN A 15 -3.88 -4.40 -10.92
N LEU A 16 -3.19 -4.09 -9.81
CA LEU A 16 -3.17 -4.96 -8.64
C LEU A 16 -4.57 -5.03 -8.01
N ARG A 17 -5.19 -6.20 -8.18
CA ARG A 17 -6.49 -6.64 -7.65
C ARG A 17 -6.41 -8.13 -7.28
N PRO A 18 -7.28 -8.65 -6.41
CA PRO A 18 -7.27 -10.07 -6.04
C PRO A 18 -7.31 -11.04 -7.24
N GLU A 19 -8.07 -10.70 -8.29
CA GLU A 19 -8.17 -11.47 -9.52
C GLU A 19 -6.84 -11.56 -10.25
N TRP A 20 -6.11 -10.44 -10.34
CA TRP A 20 -4.79 -10.38 -10.96
C TRP A 20 -3.77 -11.21 -10.16
N VAL A 21 -3.78 -11.11 -8.82
CA VAL A 21 -2.90 -11.91 -7.95
C VAL A 21 -3.17 -13.41 -8.13
N ALA A 22 -4.45 -13.81 -8.24
CA ALA A 22 -4.83 -15.19 -8.47
C ALA A 22 -4.31 -15.72 -9.82
N ALA A 23 -4.45 -14.91 -10.87
CA ALA A 23 -3.96 -15.23 -12.22
C ALA A 23 -2.43 -15.40 -12.24
N GLU A 24 -1.67 -14.46 -11.67
CA GLU A 24 -0.21 -14.52 -11.59
C GLU A 24 0.32 -15.71 -10.77
N LEU A 25 -0.46 -16.17 -9.79
CA LEU A 25 -0.12 -17.34 -8.98
C LEU A 25 -0.62 -18.67 -9.60
N GLY A 26 -1.39 -18.63 -10.69
CA GLY A 26 -1.97 -19.81 -11.33
C GLY A 26 -3.02 -20.52 -10.46
N VAL A 27 -3.73 -19.78 -9.61
CA VAL A 27 -4.76 -20.33 -8.71
C VAL A 27 -6.12 -19.70 -8.95
N SER A 28 -7.19 -20.40 -8.59
CA SER A 28 -8.52 -19.78 -8.56
C SER A 28 -8.59 -18.67 -7.50
N LEU A 29 -9.44 -17.66 -7.74
CA LEU A 29 -9.72 -16.61 -6.77
C LEU A 29 -10.23 -17.17 -5.42
N ARG A 30 -11.03 -18.24 -5.46
CA ARG A 30 -11.47 -18.96 -4.25
C ARG A 30 -10.30 -19.56 -3.47
N SER A 31 -9.32 -20.15 -4.16
CA SER A 31 -8.10 -20.66 -3.52
C SER A 31 -7.28 -19.53 -2.89
N LEU A 32 -7.18 -18.39 -3.57
CA LEU A 32 -6.51 -17.20 -3.02
C LEU A 32 -7.19 -16.74 -1.73
N TYR A 33 -8.51 -16.61 -1.71
CA TYR A 33 -9.23 -16.21 -0.49
C TYR A 33 -9.05 -17.21 0.66
N ARG A 34 -9.06 -18.52 0.39
CA ARG A 34 -8.76 -19.52 1.43
C ARG A 34 -7.33 -19.44 1.94
N LEU A 35 -6.36 -19.15 1.07
CA LEU A 35 -4.96 -18.98 1.46
C LEU A 35 -4.81 -17.82 2.45
N PHE A 36 -5.45 -16.68 2.18
CA PHE A 36 -5.44 -15.52 3.07
C PHE A 36 -6.23 -15.77 4.36
N ALA A 37 -7.41 -16.39 4.27
CA ALA A 37 -8.24 -16.70 5.44
C ALA A 37 -7.53 -17.63 6.43
N ARG A 38 -6.75 -18.61 5.95
CA ARG A 38 -5.91 -19.48 6.80
C ARG A 38 -4.84 -18.71 7.59
N GLN A 39 -4.47 -17.52 7.11
CA GLN A 39 -3.52 -16.61 7.75
C GLN A 39 -4.23 -15.52 8.58
N GLY A 40 -5.57 -15.58 8.72
CA GLY A 40 -6.34 -14.54 9.39
C GLY A 40 -6.40 -13.22 8.62
N LEU A 41 -6.13 -13.24 7.31
CA LEU A 41 -6.08 -12.05 6.46
C LEU A 41 -7.24 -12.01 5.46
N VAL A 42 -7.56 -10.79 5.02
CA VAL A 42 -8.42 -10.53 3.86
C VAL A 42 -7.58 -9.84 2.80
N VAL A 43 -7.40 -10.48 1.64
CA VAL A 43 -6.48 -9.98 0.59
C VAL A 43 -6.81 -8.56 0.12
N ALA A 44 -8.08 -8.23 -0.05
CA ALA A 44 -8.50 -6.89 -0.44
C ALA A 44 -8.16 -5.84 0.63
N GLN A 45 -8.36 -6.17 1.91
CA GLN A 45 -8.00 -5.29 3.02
C GLN A 45 -6.48 -5.12 3.13
N TYR A 46 -5.73 -6.20 2.93
CA TYR A 46 -4.26 -6.16 2.93
C TYR A 46 -3.73 -5.19 1.86
N ILE A 47 -4.19 -5.31 0.62
CA ILE A 47 -3.82 -4.41 -0.48
C ILE A 47 -4.19 -2.96 -0.14
N ARG A 48 -5.41 -2.72 0.35
CA ARG A 48 -5.88 -1.39 0.73
C ARG A 48 -4.99 -0.76 1.81
N ASN A 49 -4.70 -1.50 2.88
CA ASN A 49 -3.89 -1.01 3.99
C ASN A 49 -2.47 -0.67 3.54
N ARG A 50 -1.81 -1.54 2.74
CA ARG A 50 -0.46 -1.24 2.25
C ARG A 50 -0.41 -0.04 1.32
N ARG A 51 -1.44 0.18 0.48
CA ARG A 51 -1.54 1.41 -0.32
C ARG A 51 -1.67 2.65 0.57
N LEU A 52 -2.53 2.59 1.59
CA LEU A 52 -2.68 3.69 2.56
C LEU A 52 -1.37 3.97 3.31
N ASP A 53 -0.65 2.94 3.75
CA ASP A 53 0.63 3.08 4.42
C ASP A 53 1.67 3.78 3.54
N LEU A 54 1.70 3.45 2.25
CA LEU A 54 2.59 4.10 1.28
C LEU A 54 2.18 5.53 0.99
N CYS A 55 0.89 5.81 0.83
CA CYS A 55 0.38 7.18 0.72
C CYS A 55 0.77 8.01 1.94
N ALA A 56 0.60 7.47 3.15
CA ALA A 56 0.98 8.14 4.38
C ALA A 56 2.50 8.37 4.48
N GLN A 57 3.32 7.43 4.01
CA GLN A 57 4.78 7.61 3.91
C GLN A 57 5.14 8.71 2.92
N ALA A 58 4.55 8.71 1.73
CA ALA A 58 4.78 9.71 0.69
C ALA A 58 4.42 11.13 1.17
N LEU A 59 3.28 11.27 1.86
CA LEU A 59 2.85 12.53 2.46
C LEU A 59 3.84 13.01 3.53
N ARG A 60 4.32 12.12 4.40
CA ARG A 60 5.32 12.47 5.42
C ARG A 60 6.67 12.85 4.80
N SER A 61 7.11 12.18 3.74
CA SER A 61 8.35 12.53 3.05
C SER A 61 8.23 13.85 2.30
N ALA A 62 7.10 14.11 1.65
CA ALA A 62 6.85 15.38 0.95
C ALA A 62 6.84 16.56 1.93
N ALA A 63 6.17 16.42 3.07
CA ALA A 63 6.18 17.41 4.15
C ALA A 63 7.57 17.65 4.75
N GLY A 64 8.50 16.68 4.63
CA GLY A 64 9.90 16.83 5.01
C GLY A 64 10.77 17.47 3.93
N GLN A 65 10.47 17.25 2.64
CA GLN A 65 11.20 17.82 1.52
C GLN A 65 10.82 19.28 1.23
N GLU A 66 9.56 19.67 1.42
CA GLU A 66 9.17 21.09 1.35
C GLU A 66 9.83 21.93 2.46
N LYS A 67 10.14 21.33 3.62
CA LYS A 67 10.85 21.99 4.72
C LYS A 67 12.36 22.14 4.52
N LEU A 68 12.97 21.45 3.55
CA LEU A 68 14.42 21.52 3.30
C LEU A 68 14.79 22.54 2.20
N ALA A 69 13.83 22.99 1.39
CA ALA A 69 14.07 23.94 0.30
C ALA A 69 13.61 25.38 0.58
N GLY A 70 12.94 25.65 1.71
CA GLY A 70 12.59 27.01 2.12
C GLY A 70 11.57 27.02 3.26
N ILE A 71 11.36 28.20 3.83
CA ILE A 71 10.47 28.50 4.97
C ILE A 71 11.17 28.26 6.33
N GLY A 72 12.12 29.12 6.72
CA GLY A 72 11.77 30.34 7.45
C GLY A 72 10.70 31.22 6.80
N LEU A 73 9.45 31.14 7.29
CA LEU A 73 8.62 32.30 7.68
C LEU A 73 7.18 31.99 8.12
N ASP A 74 6.56 30.83 7.86
CA ASP A 74 5.07 30.79 7.80
C ASP A 74 4.31 29.99 8.87
N TRP A 75 4.85 29.84 10.09
CA TRP A 75 4.03 29.26 11.18
C TRP A 75 3.30 30.30 12.05
N GLY A 76 3.13 31.53 11.57
CA GLY A 76 1.95 32.36 11.86
C GLY A 76 1.51 32.51 13.33
N PHE A 77 2.41 32.30 14.29
CA PHE A 77 2.23 32.67 15.69
C PHE A 77 2.84 34.07 15.83
N ALA A 78 2.19 35.06 15.23
CA ALA A 78 2.30 36.44 15.65
C ALA A 78 0.98 36.76 16.37
N ASP A 79 1.13 37.35 17.55
CA ASP A 79 0.09 37.97 18.39
C ASP A 79 -0.93 38.79 17.56
#